data_AF-A0A7C1EEV3-F1
#
_entry.id   AF-A0A7C1EEV3-F1
#
_cell.length_a   1.000
_cell.length_b   1.000
_cell.length_c   1.000
_cell.angle_alpha   90.00
_cell.angle_beta   90.00
_cell.angle_gamma   90.00
#
_symmetry.space_group_name_H-M   'P 1'
#
loop_
_entity.id
_entity.type
_entity.pdbx_description
1 polymer ?
#
loop_
_entity_poly.entity_id
_entity_poly.type
_entity_poly.pdbx_seq_one_letter_code
_entity_poly.pdbx_strand_id
1 'polypeptide(L)' 'MNLMANSMGEMPLIVIASNRGPFSFSMKKNGDFTTQRGSGGLVTALAALAERYAVLWVAAALSKTDQQWAEQYK' A
#
# COMPACT_ATOMS: atom_id res chain seq x y z
N MET A 1 0.82 -12.90 -39.84
CA MET A 1 0.00 -11.75 -39.39
C MET A 1 -0.58 -12.09 -38.02
N ASN A 2 0.12 -11.76 -36.95
CA ASN A 2 -0.47 -11.70 -35.62
C ASN A 2 0.26 -10.62 -34.80
N LEU A 3 -0.04 -9.36 -35.11
CA LEU A 3 0.53 -8.17 -34.46
C LEU A 3 -0.18 -7.84 -33.12
N MET A 4 -1.10 -8.68 -32.66
CA MET A 4 -1.94 -8.41 -31.48
C MET A 4 -1.52 -9.15 -30.21
N ALA A 5 -0.50 -10.00 -30.26
CA ALA A 5 -0.05 -10.77 -29.09
C ALA A 5 1.01 -10.05 -28.25
N ASN A 6 1.46 -8.85 -28.65
CA ASN A 6 2.59 -8.17 -28.01
C ASN A 6 2.26 -6.78 -27.42
N SER A 7 0.98 -6.48 -27.14
CA SER A 7 0.57 -5.17 -26.60
C SER A 7 0.08 -5.20 -25.15
N MET A 8 0.31 -6.28 -24.41
CA MET A 8 0.25 -6.27 -22.95
C MET A 8 1.66 -6.45 -22.42
N GLY A 9 2.52 -5.44 -22.62
CA GLY A 9 3.74 -5.37 -21.82
C GLY A 9 3.34 -5.49 -20.35
N GLU A 10 4.04 -6.31 -19.58
CA GLU A 10 3.75 -6.51 -18.15
C GLU A 10 3.49 -5.14 -17.51
N MET A 11 2.34 -4.98 -16.84
CA MET A 11 2.04 -3.72 -16.17
C MET A 11 3.19 -3.45 -15.20
N PRO A 12 3.88 -2.30 -15.31
CA PRO A 12 5.06 -2.05 -14.51
C PRO A 12 4.69 -2.03 -13.03
N LEU A 13 5.44 -2.79 -12.22
CA LEU A 13 5.34 -2.71 -10.77
C LEU A 13 5.97 -1.41 -10.29
N ILE A 14 5.17 -0.57 -9.64
CA ILE A 14 5.65 0.64 -8.98
C ILE A 14 5.93 0.30 -7.52
N VAL A 15 7.18 0.48 -7.10
CA VAL A 15 7.58 0.33 -5.69
C VAL A 15 7.73 1.72 -5.07
N ILE A 16 6.96 1.98 -4.02
CA ILE A 16 7.05 3.22 -3.23
C ILE A 16 7.72 2.87 -1.90
N ALA A 17 8.86 3.49 -1.61
CA ALA A 17 9.54 3.39 -0.33
C ALA A 17 9.49 4.73 0.40
N SER A 18 8.85 4.77 1.56
CA SER A 18 8.76 5.98 2.39
C SER A 18 8.70 5.61 3.86
N ASN A 19 9.15 6.51 4.75
CA ASN A 19 9.15 6.25 6.20
C ASN A 19 7.74 5.91 6.74
N ARG A 20 6.72 6.63 6.26
CA ARG A 20 5.30 6.38 6.59
C ARG A 20 4.56 5.89 5.34
N GLY A 21 3.76 4.84 5.50
CA GLY A 21 2.89 4.31 4.45
C GLY A 21 1.52 5.02 4.37
N PRO A 22 0.61 4.51 3.54
CA PRO A 22 -0.71 5.12 3.33
C PRO A 22 -1.69 4.81 4.45
N PHE A 23 -1.37 3.86 5.35
CA PHE A 23 -2.23 3.44 6.44
C PHE A 23 -1.50 3.45 7.79
N SER A 24 -2.28 3.64 8.84
CA SER A 24 -1.92 3.36 10.23
C SER A 24 -2.98 2.46 10.86
N PHE A 25 -2.57 1.67 11.85
CA PHE A 25 -3.43 0.68 12.48
C PHE A 25 -3.71 1.02 13.94
N SER A 26 -4.96 0.78 14.36
CA SER A 26 -5.41 0.91 15.74
C SER A 26 -6.14 -0.36 16.17
N MET A 27 -6.11 -0.69 17.45
CA MET A 27 -6.80 -1.86 18.00
C MET A 27 -8.20 -1.47 18.45
N LYS A 28 -9.22 -2.24 18.06
CA LYS A 28 -10.59 -2.11 18.57
C LYS A 28 -10.73 -2.85 19.91
N LYS A 29 -11.78 -2.53 20.66
CA LYS A 29 -12.07 -3.19 21.96
C LYS A 29 -12.29 -4.70 21.85
N ASN A 30 -12.70 -5.20 20.68
CA ASN A 30 -12.93 -6.62 20.42
C ASN A 30 -11.67 -7.37 19.95
N GLY A 31 -10.52 -6.71 19.89
CA GLY A 31 -9.26 -7.31 19.45
C GLY A 31 -9.01 -7.28 17.94
N ASP A 32 -9.94 -6.73 17.14
CA ASP A 32 -9.71 -6.53 15.71
C ASP A 32 -8.92 -5.25 15.44
N PHE A 33 -8.20 -5.22 14.32
CA PHE A 33 -7.60 -3.98 13.83
C PHE A 33 -8.62 -3.09 13.12
N THR A 34 -8.44 -1.78 13.26
CA THR A 34 -9.01 -0.77 12.38
C THR A 34 -7.89 -0.07 11.64
N THR A 35 -8.17 0.28 10.39
CA THR A 35 -7.24 0.99 9.51
C THR A 35 -7.66 2.44 9.38
N GLN A 36 -6.69 3.35 9.37
CA GLN A 36 -6.91 4.74 9.01
C GLN A 36 -6.00 5.10 7.85
N ARG A 37 -6.58 5.66 6.78
CA ARG A 37 -5.82 6.18 5.65
C ARG A 37 -5.17 7.52 6.01
N GLY A 38 -3.90 7.69 5.69
CA GLY A 38 -3.19 8.96 5.82
C GLY A 38 -3.76 10.02 4.86
N SER A 39 -3.81 11.27 5.30
CA SER A 39 -4.30 12.42 4.52
C SER A 39 -3.18 13.30 3.94
N GLY A 40 -1.91 12.92 4.12
CA GLY A 40 -0.76 13.71 3.69
C GLY A 40 -0.58 13.77 2.17
N GLY A 41 0.16 14.78 1.69
CA GLY A 41 0.35 15.07 0.26
C GLY A 41 0.87 13.89 -0.56
N LEU A 42 1.80 13.09 -0.02
CA LEU A 42 2.32 11.89 -0.71
C LEU A 42 1.23 10.83 -0.92
N VAL A 43 0.43 10.54 0.10
CA VAL A 43 -0.66 9.54 0.03
C VAL A 43 -1.72 9.99 -0.96
N THR A 44 -2.05 11.28 -0.97
CA THR A 44 -3.01 11.85 -1.92
C THR A 44 -2.49 11.86 -3.35
N ALA A 45 -1.26 12.35 -3.57
CA ALA A 45 -0.67 12.45 -4.90
C ALA A 45 -0.45 11.09 -5.56
N LEU A 46 -0.10 10.05 -4.78
CA LEU A 46 0.22 8.73 -5.31
C LEU A 46 -0.97 7.76 -5.28
N ALA A 47 -2.12 8.13 -4.73
CA ALA A 47 -3.30 7.25 -4.68
C ALA A 47 -3.74 6.78 -6.07
N ALA A 48 -3.71 7.68 -7.06
CA ALA A 48 -4.10 7.38 -8.44
C ALA A 48 -3.17 6.37 -9.14
N LEU A 49 -1.95 6.16 -8.63
CA LEU A 49 -1.05 5.14 -9.18
C LEU A 49 -1.57 3.74 -8.87
N ALA A 50 -2.12 3.53 -7.67
CA ALA A 50 -2.69 2.24 -7.27
C ALA A 50 -3.96 1.87 -8.03
N GLU A 51 -4.62 2.85 -8.66
CA GLU A 51 -5.78 2.61 -9.53
C GLU A 51 -5.38 2.15 -10.95
N ARG A 52 -4.14 2.44 -11.37
CA ARG A 52 -3.69 2.25 -12.77
C ARG A 52 -2.58 1.23 -12.93
N TYR A 53 -1.82 0.95 -11.87
CA TYR A 53 -0.66 0.09 -11.88
C TYR A 53 -0.65 -0.85 -10.68
N ALA A 54 0.12 -1.94 -10.79
CA ALA A 54 0.50 -2.70 -9.62
C ALA A 54 1.40 -1.83 -8.73
N VAL A 55 1.02 -1.66 -7.46
CA VAL A 55 1.78 -0.84 -6.50
C VAL A 55 2.15 -1.69 -5.28
N LEU A 56 3.43 -1.70 -4.93
CA LEU A 56 3.93 -2.18 -3.64
C LEU A 56 4.44 -1.00 -2.83
N TRP A 57 3.85 -0.78 -1.66
CA TRP A 57 4.28 0.28 -0.75
C TRP A 57 5.02 -0.31 0.45
N VAL A 58 6.33 -0.06 0.52
CA VAL A 58 7.18 -0.45 1.63
C VAL A 58 7.32 0.73 2.60
N ALA A 59 6.97 0.51 3.86
CA ALA A 59 7.06 1.52 4.91
C ALA A 59 7.42 0.90 6.26
N ALA A 60 7.89 1.74 7.18
CA ALA A 60 8.18 1.32 8.55
C ALA A 60 6.89 1.20 9.38
N ALA A 61 6.87 0.23 10.30
CA ALA A 61 5.85 0.15 11.33
C ALA A 61 6.17 1.18 12.43
N LEU A 62 5.41 2.28 12.47
CA LEU A 62 5.74 3.47 13.28
C LEU A 62 5.16 3.42 14.71
N SER A 63 4.22 2.52 14.98
CA SER A 63 3.62 2.30 16.29
C SER A 63 3.64 0.83 16.69
N LYS A 64 3.44 0.54 17.98
CA LYS A 64 3.29 -0.84 18.46
C LYS A 64 2.15 -1.56 17.75
N THR A 65 1.04 -0.87 17.49
CA THR A 65 -0.11 -1.45 16.79
C THR A 65 0.19 -1.74 15.32
N ASP A 66 0.98 -0.88 14.66
CA ASP A 66 1.45 -1.16 13.29
C ASP A 66 2.35 -2.39 13.26
N GLN A 67 3.22 -2.56 14.27
CA GLN A 67 4.08 -3.75 14.39
C GLN A 67 3.26 -5.02 14.61
N GLN A 68 2.29 -4.98 15.52
CA GLN A 68 1.38 -6.10 15.78
C GLN A 68 0.57 -6.49 14.54
N TRP A 69 0.05 -5.49 13.81
CA TRP A 69 -0.65 -5.75 12.55
C TRP A 69 0.30 -6.38 11.53
N ALA A 70 1.50 -5.81 11.36
CA ALA A 70 2.49 -6.33 10.42
C ALA A 70 2.94 -7.76 10.76
N GLU A 71 3.01 -8.14 12.04
CA GLU A 71 3.31 -9.51 12.48
C GLU A 71 2.17 -10.49 12.20
N GLN A 72 0.92 -10.04 12.35
CA GLN A 72 -0.26 -10.88 12.15
C GLN A 72 -0.60 -11.12 10.67
N TYR A 73 -0.29 -10.15 9.79
CA TYR A 73 -0.65 -10.18 8.37
C TYR A 73 0.56 -10.29 7.43
N LYS A 74 1.64 -10.93 7.87
CA LYS A 74 2.81 -11.24 7.02
C LYS A 74 2.46 -12.15 5.85
#